data_AF-A0A366A0Y4-F1
#
_entry.id   AF-A0A366A0Y4-F1
#
_cell.length_a   1.000
_cell.length_b   1.000
_cell.length_c   1.000
_cell.angle_alpha   90.00
_cell.angle_beta   90.00
_cell.angle_gamma   90.00
#
_symmetry.space_group_name_H-M   'P 1'
#
loop_
_entity.id
_entity.type
_entity.pdbx_description
1 polymer ?
#
loop_
_entity_poly.entity_id
_entity_poly.type
_entity_poly.pdbx_seq_one_letter_code
_entity_poly.pdbx_strand_id
1 'polypeptide(L)' 'LERQLRRWKKQLDASRSRDLPGIEELHDRLAARIPVSPPPAIVHGDYRLDNVLVGADDEIKAVLDWEMSTLGDP' A
#
# COMPACT_ATOMS: atom_id res chain seq x y z
N LEU A 1 2.39 7.44 6.64
CA LEU A 1 2.76 5.99 6.65
C LEU A 1 2.69 5.25 8.00
N GLU A 2 3.02 5.83 9.16
CA GLU A 2 3.11 5.12 10.46
C GLU A 2 1.88 4.27 10.83
N ARG A 3 0.66 4.81 10.61
CA ARG A 3 -0.60 4.09 10.82
C ARG A 3 -0.66 2.76 10.05
N GLN A 4 -0.16 2.74 8.81
CA GLN A 4 -0.16 1.55 7.97
C GLN A 4 0.82 0.52 8.50
N LEU A 5 2.04 0.93 8.85
CA LEU A 5 3.05 0.02 9.40
C LEU A 5 2.54 -0.68 10.67
N ARG A 6 1.92 0.07 11.58
CA ARG A 6 1.29 -0.48 12.79
C ARG A 6 0.16 -1.47 12.48
N ARG A 7 -0.69 -1.17 11.49
CA ARG A 7 -1.78 -2.06 11.07
C ARG A 7 -1.23 -3.37 10.51
N TRP A 8 -0.23 -3.29 9.62
CA TRP A 8 0.42 -4.45 9.03
C TRP A 8 1.10 -5.33 10.06
N LYS A 9 1.82 -4.75 11.03
CA LYS A 9 2.42 -5.52 12.14
C LYS A 9 1.36 -6.28 12.94
N LYS A 10 0.25 -5.62 13.31
CA LYS A 10 -0.87 -6.28 14.01
C LYS A 10 -1.46 -7.44 13.20
N GLN A 11 -1.64 -7.27 11.89
CA GLN A 11 -2.17 -8.33 11.03
C GLN A 11 -1.17 -9.48 10.87
N LEU A 12 0.11 -9.19 10.70
CA LEU A 12 1.18 -10.18 10.65
C LEU A 12 1.20 -11.01 11.94
N ASP A 13 1.18 -10.35 13.10
CA ASP A 13 1.19 -11.04 14.40
C ASP A 13 -0.06 -11.93 14.58
N ALA A 14 -1.23 -11.45 14.16
CA ALA A 14 -2.48 -12.20 14.24
C ALA A 14 -2.57 -13.38 13.25
N SER A 15 -1.81 -13.35 12.16
CA SER A 15 -1.81 -14.39 11.11
C SER A 15 -0.58 -15.29 11.15
N ARG A 16 0.28 -15.14 12.17
CA ARG A 16 1.54 -15.86 12.29
C ARG A 16 1.30 -17.35 12.49
N SER A 17 1.55 -18.12 11.44
CA SER A 17 1.39 -19.59 11.41
C SER A 17 2.72 -20.34 11.27
N ARG A 18 3.79 -19.63 10.88
CA ARG A 18 5.15 -20.14 10.74
C ARG A 18 6.15 -19.01 10.99
N ASP A 19 7.40 -19.38 11.22
CA ASP A 19 8.47 -18.39 11.22
C ASP A 19 8.78 -17.89 9.82
N LEU A 20 8.95 -16.56 9.74
CA LEU A 20 9.32 -15.83 8.54
C LEU A 20 10.63 -15.09 8.84
N PRO A 21 11.78 -15.67 8.46
CA PRO A 21 13.08 -15.06 8.71
C PRO A 21 13.16 -13.64 8.17
N GLY A 22 13.67 -12.71 8.98
CA GLY A 22 13.86 -11.31 8.60
C GLY A 22 12.62 -10.41 8.68
N ILE A 23 11.43 -10.93 9.03
CA ILE A 23 10.22 -10.11 9.05
C ILE A 23 10.23 -9.03 10.14
N GLU A 24 10.77 -9.35 11.32
CA GLU A 24 10.92 -8.39 12.42
C GLU A 24 11.98 -7.33 12.07
N GLU A 25 13.10 -7.74 11.48
CA GLU A 25 14.14 -6.80 11.01
C GLU A 25 13.59 -5.84 9.95
N LEU A 26 12.79 -6.34 9.00
CA LEU A 26 12.14 -5.51 8.00
C LEU A 26 11.21 -4.47 8.66
N HIS A 27 10.37 -4.91 9.60
CA HIS A 27 9.48 -4.02 10.33
C HIS A 27 10.26 -2.90 11.04
N ASP A 28 11.32 -3.26 11.78
CA ASP A 28 12.10 -2.30 12.57
C ASP A 28 12.85 -1.31 11.67
N ARG A 29 13.38 -1.79 10.54
CA ARG A 29 14.04 -0.92 9.55
C ARG A 29 13.07 0.07 8.90
N LEU A 30 11.83 -0.35 8.65
CA LEU A 30 10.78 0.54 8.14
C LEU A 30 10.34 1.55 9.20
N ALA A 31 10.17 1.10 10.45
CA ALA A 31 9.78 1.95 11.57
C ALA A 31 10.82 3.05 11.86
N ALA A 32 12.10 2.72 11.76
CA ALA A 32 13.20 3.66 11.98
C ALA A 32 13.37 4.71 10.86
N ARG A 33 12.74 4.52 9.70
CA ARG A 33 12.98 5.32 8.48
C ARG A 33 11.69 5.81 7.82
N ILE A 34 10.64 6.01 8.61
CA ILE A 34 9.37 6.54 8.09
C ILE A 34 9.62 7.96 7.54
N PRO A 35 9.38 8.21 6.24
CA PRO A 35 9.55 9.54 5.67
C PRO A 35 8.42 10.48 6.12
N VAL A 36 8.66 11.78 5.95
CA VAL A 36 7.63 12.80 6.17
C VAL A 36 6.58 12.67 5.06
N SER A 37 5.34 12.39 5.45
CA SER A 37 4.21 12.28 4.53
C SER A 37 3.80 13.65 3.97
N PRO A 38 3.54 13.78 2.65
CA PRO A 38 2.89 14.95 2.09
C PRO A 38 1.40 15.01 2.52
N PRO A 39 0.66 16.08 2.18
CA PRO A 39 -0.78 16.14 2.41
C PRO A 39 -1.51 14.91 1.83
N PRO A 40 -2.54 14.37 2.51
CA PRO A 40 -3.24 13.20 2.02
C PRO A 40 -3.88 13.40 0.64
N ALA A 41 -3.81 12.38 -0.19
CA ALA A 41 -4.43 12.32 -1.51
C ALA A 41 -5.35 11.10 -1.63
N ILE A 42 -6.14 11.05 -2.71
CA ILE A 42 -6.88 9.83 -3.07
C ILE A 42 -5.85 8.78 -3.51
N VAL A 43 -5.84 7.64 -2.84
CA VAL A 43 -5.02 6.49 -3.19
C VAL A 43 -5.96 5.39 -3.67
N HIS A 44 -5.66 4.81 -4.83
CA HIS A 44 -6.45 3.73 -5.41
C HIS A 44 -6.53 2.49 -4.51
N GLY A 45 -5.41 2.15 -3.86
CA GLY A 45 -5.27 0.97 -3.01
C GLY A 45 -4.73 -0.26 -3.75
N ASP A 46 -5.11 -0.42 -5.03
CA ASP A 46 -4.59 -1.49 -5.91
C ASP A 46 -4.29 -0.94 -7.32
N TYR A 47 -3.37 0.03 -7.44
CA TYR A 47 -3.08 0.65 -8.74
C TYR A 47 -2.12 -0.23 -9.55
N ARG A 48 -2.63 -0.80 -10.65
CA ARG A 48 -1.91 -1.73 -11.52
C ARG A 48 -2.51 -1.70 -12.93
N LEU A 49 -1.74 -2.14 -13.93
CA LEU A 49 -2.11 -1.99 -15.35
C LEU A 49 -3.41 -2.71 -15.73
N ASP A 50 -3.73 -3.81 -15.07
CA ASP A 50 -4.99 -4.54 -15.24
C ASP A 50 -6.21 -3.78 -14.72
N ASN A 51 -6.01 -2.78 -13.85
CA ASN A 51 -7.04 -1.85 -13.40
C ASN A 51 -7.09 -0.57 -14.24
N VAL A 52 -6.41 -0.53 -15.38
CA VAL A 52 -6.36 0.66 -16.27
C VAL A 52 -6.86 0.29 -17.67
N LEU A 53 -7.84 1.04 -18.16
CA LEU A 53 -8.28 0.94 -19.56
C LEU A 53 -7.48 1.92 -20.41
N VAL A 54 -6.77 1.39 -21.41
CA VAL A 54 -5.96 2.18 -22.36
C VAL A 54 -6.65 2.17 -23.73
N GLY A 55 -6.75 3.35 -24.35
CA GLY A 55 -7.30 3.51 -25.69
C GLY A 55 -6.32 3.09 -26.79
N ALA A 56 -6.80 3.05 -28.04
CA ALA A 56 -5.94 2.79 -29.20
C ALA A 56 -4.93 3.92 -29.49
N ASP A 57 -5.08 5.06 -28.82
CA ASP A 57 -4.18 6.21 -28.82
C ASP A 57 -3.15 6.17 -27.68
N ASP A 58 -3.02 5.04 -26.97
CA ASP A 58 -2.14 4.84 -25.81
C ASP A 58 -2.45 5.76 -24.59
N GLU A 59 -3.63 6.38 -24.57
CA GLU A 59 -4.09 7.23 -23.46
C GLU A 59 -4.97 6.46 -22.46
N ILE A 60 -4.82 6.77 -21.17
CA ILE A 60 -5.66 6.21 -20.11
C ILE A 60 -7.09 6.75 -20.24
N LYS A 61 -8.07 5.86 -20.42
CA LYS A 61 -9.49 6.21 -20.53
C LYS A 61 -10.25 6.05 -19.22
N ALA A 62 -9.85 5.11 -18.38
CA ALA A 62 -10.44 4.90 -17.06
C ALA A 62 -9.49 4.14 -16.13
N VAL A 63 -9.66 4.36 -14.84
CA VAL A 63 -9.11 3.52 -13.77
C VAL A 63 -10.29 2.80 -13.11
N LEU A 64 -10.20 1.48 -12.98
CA LEU A 64 -11.25 0.59 -12.50
C LEU A 64 -10.91 0.06 -11.10
N ASP A 65 -11.89 -0.56 -10.44
CA ASP A 65 -11.72 -1.29 -9.17
C ASP A 65 -11.29 -0.43 -7.96
N TRP A 66 -12.11 0.58 -7.67
CA TRP A 66 -11.89 1.53 -6.58
C TRP A 66 -12.27 1.01 -5.18
N GLU A 67 -12.53 -0.28 -5.00
CA GLU A 67 -13.09 -0.82 -3.75
C GLU A 67 -12.14 -0.67 -2.55
N MET A 68 -10.83 -0.63 -2.80
CA MET A 68 -9.81 -0.43 -1.76
C MET A 68 -9.38 1.03 -1.59
N SER A 69 -10.05 1.97 -2.26
CA SER A 69 -9.63 3.36 -2.27
C SER A 69 -9.80 4.05 -0.91
N THR A 70 -8.89 4.98 -0.61
CA THR A 70 -8.87 5.72 0.66
C THR A 70 -8.17 7.07 0.49
N LEU A 71 -8.37 7.98 1.45
CA LEU A 71 -7.44 9.09 1.65
C LEU A 71 -6.17 8.56 2.35
N GLY A 72 -5.01 8.82 1.76
CA GLY A 72 -3.76 8.20 2.17
C GLY A 72 -2.50 8.95 1.75
N ASP A 73 -1.37 8.29 1.96
CA ASP A 73 -0.05 8.73 1.49
C ASP A 73 0.06 8.40 -0.01
N PRO A 74 0.34 9.38 -0.89
CA PRO A 74 0.46 9.18 -2.33
C PRO A 74 1.76 8.45 -2.75
#